data_AF-A0A396LJL5-F1
#
_entry.id   AF-A0A396LJL5-F1
#
_cell.length_a   1.000
_cell.length_b   1.000
_cell.length_c   1.000
_cell.angle_alpha   90.00
_cell.angle_beta   90.00
_cell.angle_gamma   90.00
#
_symmetry.space_group_name_H-M   'P 1'
#
loop_
_entity.id
_entity.type
_entity.pdbx_description
1 polymer ?
#
loop_
_entity_poly.entity_id
_entity_poly.type
_entity_poly.pdbx_seq_one_letter_code
_entity_poly.pdbx_strand_id
1 'polypeptide(L)' 'MEDIMLIRSSFMRRIISQIINKALKKQAPGVEVELKEAQVNWVDKEQKLRVHLELDAEVTKAQLNDILKKAGVL' A
#
# COMPACT_ATOMS: atom_id res chain seq x y z
N MET A 1 -13.87 17.33 13.90
CA MET A 1 -13.87 15.87 14.13
C MET A 1 -13.17 15.31 12.92
N GLU A 2 -12.01 14.67 13.06
CA GLU A 2 -11.34 14.10 11.87
C GLU A 2 -12.13 12.88 11.42
N ASP A 3 -12.61 12.89 10.18
CA ASP A 3 -13.26 11.72 9.59
C ASP A 3 -12.17 10.69 9.28
N ILE A 4 -12.12 9.65 10.10
CA ILE A 4 -11.17 8.55 10.00
C ILE A 4 -11.92 7.30 9.57
N MET A 5 -11.60 6.79 8.37
CA MET A 5 -12.08 5.51 7.88
C MET A 5 -10.99 4.46 8.06
N LEU A 6 -11.28 3.44 8.87
CA LEU A 6 -10.41 2.27 9.06
C LEU A 6 -10.97 1.07 8.29
N ILE A 7 -10.21 0.56 7.33
CA ILE A 7 -10.56 -0.64 6.57
C ILE A 7 -9.87 -1.85 7.23
N ARG A 8 -10.62 -2.53 8.10
CA ARG A 8 -10.21 -3.79 8.76
C ARG A 8 -10.86 -5.04 8.18
N SER A 9 -11.88 -4.86 7.34
CA SER A 9 -12.56 -5.97 6.65
C SER A 9 -11.57 -6.80 5.84
N SER A 10 -11.51 -8.11 6.09
CA SER A 10 -10.65 -9.04 5.35
C SER A 10 -11.01 -9.07 3.85
N PHE A 11 -12.30 -8.94 3.52
CA PHE A 11 -12.76 -8.85 2.13
C PHE A 11 -12.20 -7.62 1.42
N MET A 12 -12.35 -6.43 2.02
CA MET A 12 -11.83 -5.19 1.44
C MET A 12 -10.31 -5.22 1.36
N ARG A 13 -9.64 -5.72 2.41
CA ARG A 13 -8.17 -5.87 2.41
C ARG A 13 -7.69 -6.78 1.28
N ARG A 14 -8.39 -7.88 1.02
CA ARG A 14 -8.09 -8.79 -0.09
C ARG A 14 -8.25 -8.10 -1.45
N ILE A 15 -9.32 -7.32 -1.66
CA ILE A 15 -9.51 -6.56 -2.92
C ILE A 15 -8.37 -5.57 -3.13
N ILE A 16 -8.02 -4.78 -2.10
CA ILE A 16 -6.96 -3.79 -2.21
C ILE A 16 -5.60 -4.47 -2.44
N SER A 17 -5.31 -5.56 -1.74
CA SER A 17 -4.09 -6.36 -1.94
C SER A 17 -3.98 -6.85 -3.39
N GLN A 18 -5.07 -7.34 -3.98
CA GLN A 18 -5.08 -7.79 -5.38
C GLN A 18 -4.78 -6.64 -6.36
N ILE A 19 -5.30 -5.44 -6.10
CA ILE A 19 -5.04 -4.25 -6.91
C ILE A 19 -3.55 -3.87 -6.83
N ILE A 20 -2.98 -3.83 -5.61
CA ILE A 20 -1.56 -3.53 -5.38
C ILE A 20 -0.68 -4.56 -6.09
N ASN A 21 -0.95 -5.85 -5.91
CA ASN A 21 -0.19 -6.93 -6.56
C ASN A 21 -0.27 -6.86 -8.09
N LYS A 22 -1.42 -6.48 -8.64
CA LYS A 22 -1.57 -6.29 -10.10
C LYS A 22 -0.71 -5.14 -10.62
N ALA A 23 -0.56 -4.06 -9.85
CA ALA A 23 0.32 -2.95 -10.19
C ALA A 23 1.80 -3.34 -10.05
N LEU A 24 2.15 -4.04 -8.97
CA LEU A 24 3.52 -4.49 -8.69
C LEU A 24 4.01 -5.56 -9.64
N LYS A 25 3.14 -6.42 -10.17
CA LYS A 25 3.54 -7.48 -11.12
C LYS A 25 4.34 -6.97 -12.32
N LYS A 26 4.09 -5.73 -12.76
CA LYS A 26 4.83 -5.08 -13.86
C LYS A 26 6.19 -4.52 -13.42
N GLN A 27 6.35 -4.18 -12.15
CA GLN A 27 7.52 -3.46 -11.63
C GLN A 27 8.48 -4.37 -10.88
N ALA A 28 7.95 -5.34 -10.15
CA ALA A 28 8.67 -6.30 -9.32
C ALA A 28 8.01 -7.69 -9.45
N PRO A 29 8.33 -8.45 -10.51
CA PRO A 29 7.81 -9.80 -10.70
C PRO A 29 8.18 -10.69 -9.51
N GLY A 30 7.23 -11.50 -9.04
CA GLY A 30 7.42 -12.41 -7.92
C GLY A 30 7.34 -11.77 -6.54
N VAL A 31 7.02 -10.48 -6.44
CA VAL A 31 6.66 -9.85 -5.16
C VAL A 31 5.17 -9.97 -4.94
N GLU A 32 4.79 -10.53 -3.80
CA GLU A 32 3.41 -10.54 -3.32
C GLU A 32 3.30 -9.70 -2.04
N VAL A 33 2.24 -8.93 -1.98
CA VAL A 33 1.94 -8.01 -0.88
C VAL A 33 0.57 -8.33 -0.31
N GLU A 34 0.48 -8.34 1.01
CA GLU A 34 -0.74 -8.44 1.78
C GLU A 34 -0.99 -7.13 2.53
N LEU A 35 -2.18 -6.54 2.34
CA LEU A 35 -2.62 -5.38 3.12
C LEU A 35 -3.09 -5.81 4.51
N LYS A 36 -2.42 -5.33 5.56
CA LYS A 36 -2.81 -5.57 6.95
C LYS A 36 -3.82 -4.55 7.44
N GLU A 37 -3.58 -3.27 7.20
CA GLU A 37 -4.50 -2.19 7.55
C GLU A 37 -4.45 -1.09 6.49
N ALA A 38 -5.61 -0.47 6.22
CA ALA A 38 -5.68 0.78 5.51
C ALA A 38 -6.48 1.79 6.34
N GLN A 39 -5.88 2.95 6.59
CA GLN A 39 -6.49 4.07 7.26
C GLN A 39 -6.56 5.25 6.29
N VAL A 40 -7.73 5.88 6.20
CA VAL A 40 -7.95 7.07 5.39
C VAL A 40 -8.48 8.16 6.30
N ASN A 41 -7.75 9.28 6.37
CA ASN A 41 -8.10 10.42 7.18
C ASN A 41 -8.35 11.63 6.27
N TRP A 42 -9.44 12.36 6.51
CA TRP A 42 -9.60 13.68 5.90
C TRP A 42 -8.84 14.73 6.71
N VAL A 43 -7.94 15.47 6.05
CA VAL A 43 -7.16 16.54 6.68
C VAL A 43 -7.73 17.89 6.24
N ASP A 44 -8.63 18.44 7.06
CA ASP A 44 -9.36 19.68 6.76
C ASP A 44 -8.46 20.85 6.37
N LYS A 45 -7.34 21.00 7.09
CA LYS A 45 -6.37 22.08 6.88
C LYS A 45 -5.72 22.03 5.51
N GLU A 46 -5.54 20.84 4.97
CA GLU A 46 -4.89 20.63 3.67
C GLU A 46 -5.89 20.35 2.55
N GLN A 47 -7.18 20.18 2.87
CA GLN A 47 -8.23 19.73 1.94
C GLN A 47 -7.81 18.46 1.18
N LYS A 48 -7.17 17.52 1.90
CA LYS A 48 -6.59 16.30 1.32
C LYS A 48 -7.01 15.06 2.10
N LEU A 49 -7.14 13.96 1.37
CA LEU A 49 -7.19 12.62 1.94
C LEU A 49 -5.78 12.14 2.23
N ARG A 50 -5.51 11.79 3.49
CA ARG A 50 -4.29 11.12 3.91
C ARG A 50 -4.55 9.63 4.02
N VAL A 51 -3.83 8.86 3.21
CA VAL A 51 -3.96 7.40 3.18
C VAL A 51 -2.72 6.79 3.82
N HIS A 52 -2.93 5.96 4.84
CA HIS A 52 -1.92 5.13 5.47
C HIS A 52 -2.21 3.67 5.13
N LEU A 53 -1.21 2.98 4.59
CA LEU A 53 -1.29 1.56 4.24
C LEU A 53 -0.21 0.81 5.03
N GLU A 54 -0.61 -0.25 5.71
CA GLU A 54 0.29 -1.21 6.35
C GLU A 54 0.33 -2.48 5.49
N LEU A 55 1.52 -2.81 4.99
CA LEU A 55 1.73 -3.86 4.00
C LEU A 55 2.78 -4.85 4.48
N ASP A 56 2.48 -6.14 4.38
CA ASP A 56 3.45 -7.20 4.53
C ASP A 56 3.81 -7.77 3.17
N ALA A 57 5.10 -7.99 2.93
CA ALA A 57 5.61 -8.56 1.69
C ALA A 57 6.88 -9.35 1.95
N GLU A 58 6.99 -10.53 1.32
CA GLU A 58 8.26 -11.26 1.27
C GLU A 58 9.00 -10.86 0.00
N VAL A 59 10.15 -10.19 0.17
CA VAL A 59 10.97 -9.71 -0.95
C VAL A 59 12.44 -10.01 -0.71
N THR A 60 13.15 -10.32 -1.78
CA THR A 60 14.62 -10.38 -1.73
C THR A 60 15.18 -8.96 -1.65
N LYS A 61 16.40 -8.82 -1.12
CA LYS A 61 17.12 -7.55 -1.08
C LYS A 61 17.27 -6.91 -2.47
N ALA A 62 17.47 -7.71 -3.51
CA ALA A 62 17.57 -7.24 -4.89
C ALA A 62 16.24 -6.63 -5.37
N GLN A 63 15.13 -7.33 -5.13
CA GLN A 63 13.80 -6.81 -5.49
C GLN A 63 13.45 -5.54 -4.72
N LEU A 64 13.76 -5.47 -3.41
CA LEU A 64 13.55 -4.26 -2.61
C LEU A 64 14.33 -3.07 -3.18
N ASN A 65 15.62 -3.26 -3.48
CA ASN A 65 16.44 -2.20 -4.07
C ASN A 65 15.91 -1.73 -5.43
N ASP A 66 15.45 -2.66 -6.28
CA ASP A 66 14.86 -2.33 -7.57
C ASP A 66 13.56 -1.52 -7.42
N ILE A 67 12.70 -1.88 -6.47
CA ILE A 67 11.48 -1.13 -6.14
C ILE A 67 11.84 0.29 -5.69
N LEU A 68 12.78 0.42 -4.75
CA LEU A 68 13.17 1.72 -4.18
C LEU A 68 13.81 2.66 -5.22
N LYS A 69 14.66 2.12 -6.10
CA LYS A 69 15.23 2.88 -7.23
C LYS A 69 14.16 3.35 -8.20
N LYS A 70 13.22 2.47 -8.58
CA LYS A 70 12.10 2.84 -9.48
C LYS A 70 11.18 3.88 -8.87
N ALA A 71 11.05 3.89 -7.54
CA ALA A 71 10.29 4.90 -6.80
C ALA A 71 11.06 6.23 -6.62
N GLY A 72 12.34 6.31 -7.01
CA GLY A 72 13.16 7.51 -6.87
C GLY A 72 13.55 7.84 -5.43
N VAL A 73 13.56 6.83 -4.54
CA VAL A 73 13.91 6.98 -3.12
C VAL A 73 15.40 6.68 -2.87
N LEU A 74 16.01 5.89 -3.75
CA LEU A 74 17.45 5.60 -3.83
C LEU A 74 18.01 6.10 -5.16
#